data_AF-A0A2M9TGD7-F1
#
_entry.id   AF-A0A2M9TGD7-F1
#
_cell.length_a   1.000
_cell.length_b   1.000
_cell.length_c   1.000
_cell.angle_alpha   90.00
_cell.angle_beta   90.00
_cell.angle_gamma   90.00
#
_symmetry.space_group_name_H-M   'P 1'
#
loop_
_entity.id
_entity.type
_entity.pdbx_description
1 polymer ?
#
loop_
_entity_poly.entity_id
_entity_poly.type
_entity_poly.pdbx_seq_one_letter_code
_entity_poly.pdbx_strand_id
1 'polypeptide(L)'
;MPTNSVILNPACIKTLAAVEARPERSNQHEFNGVTALKSLFGHEKTDLQALFSVRGESAHHTAKVTWYDSRENHPTRSEYRLYFQNNPVMERAQAGDNMLIGFIQGQLHCILIPNDPASYPGWTPIA
;
A
#
# COMPACT_ATOMS: atom_id res chain seq x y z
N MET A 1 -4.27 -11.37 -21.41
CA MET A 1 -4.78 -12.37 -20.43
C MET A 1 -5.67 -11.64 -19.44
N PRO A 2 -6.92 -12.05 -19.19
CA PRO A 2 -7.72 -11.42 -18.13
C PRO A 2 -7.01 -11.65 -16.80
N THR A 3 -6.62 -10.58 -16.12
CA THR A 3 -6.03 -10.68 -14.78
C THR A 3 -7.12 -11.15 -13.82
N ASN A 4 -6.89 -12.23 -13.09
CA ASN A 4 -7.81 -12.73 -12.07
C ASN A 4 -8.27 -11.59 -11.14
N SER A 5 -9.57 -11.50 -10.88
CA SER A 5 -10.10 -10.56 -9.89
C SER A 5 -9.51 -10.91 -8.52
N VAL A 6 -9.19 -9.89 -7.73
CA VAL A 6 -8.78 -10.06 -6.34
C VAL A 6 -9.87 -9.44 -5.48
N ILE A 7 -10.39 -10.22 -4.54
CA ILE A 7 -11.43 -9.80 -3.61
C ILE A 7 -10.75 -9.53 -2.27
N LEU A 8 -10.69 -8.27 -1.86
CA LEU A 8 -10.25 -7.86 -0.53
C LEU A 8 -11.42 -7.25 0.23
N ASN A 9 -11.60 -7.63 1.49
CA ASN A 9 -12.63 -7.05 2.35
C ASN A 9 -12.22 -7.18 3.83
N PRO A 10 -12.12 -6.07 4.59
CA PRO A 10 -12.17 -4.68 4.14
C PRO A 10 -10.96 -4.29 3.29
N ALA A 11 -11.09 -3.22 2.49
CA ALA A 11 -10.03 -2.73 1.60
C ALA A 11 -10.13 -1.23 1.32
N CYS A 12 -9.02 -0.63 0.92
CA CYS A 12 -8.95 0.73 0.40
C CYS A 12 -7.89 0.84 -0.69
N ILE A 13 -8.02 1.86 -1.54
CA ILE A 13 -7.00 2.24 -2.52
C ILE A 13 -6.44 3.59 -2.10
N LYS A 14 -5.12 3.70 -2.11
CA LYS A 14 -4.40 4.94 -1.85
C LYS A 14 -3.43 5.23 -2.99
N THR A 15 -3.58 6.41 -3.60
CA THR A 15 -2.58 6.93 -4.53
C THR A 15 -1.35 7.39 -3.75
N LEU A 16 -0.17 6.99 -4.22
CA LEU A 16 1.10 7.26 -3.55
C LEU A 16 1.58 8.68 -3.83
N ALA A 17 1.86 9.43 -2.77
CA ALA A 17 2.56 10.70 -2.88
C ALA A 17 4.06 10.47 -3.11
N ALA A 18 4.77 11.50 -3.58
CA ALA A 18 6.20 11.41 -3.85
C ALA A 18 7.05 11.02 -2.62
N VAL A 19 6.62 11.40 -1.42
CA VAL A 19 7.30 11.08 -0.16
C VAL A 19 7.09 9.62 0.29
N GLU A 20 6.06 8.95 -0.24
CA GLU A 20 5.69 7.56 0.10
C GLU A 20 6.27 6.55 -0.90
N ALA A 21 6.63 7.01 -2.10
CA ALA A 21 7.06 6.16 -3.21
C ALA A 21 8.58 6.21 -3.50
N ARG A 22 9.34 7.11 -2.87
CA ARG A 22 10.78 7.27 -3.16
C ARG A 22 11.64 7.03 -1.91
N PRO A 23 12.00 5.76 -1.62
CA PRO A 23 12.84 5.43 -0.48
C PRO A 23 14.21 6.13 -0.52
N GLU A 24 14.77 6.40 -1.71
CA GLU A 24 16.10 7.03 -1.84
C GLU A 24 16.10 8.53 -1.52
N ARG A 25 14.92 9.17 -1.53
CA ARG A 25 14.75 10.59 -1.16
C ARG A 25 14.00 10.78 0.15
N SER A 26 13.38 9.72 0.65
CA SER A 26 12.52 9.73 1.83
C SER A 26 12.94 8.57 2.72
N ASN A 27 13.55 8.87 3.85
CA ASN A 27 13.81 7.88 4.91
C ASN A 27 12.51 7.32 5.54
N GLN A 28 11.35 7.59 4.94
CA GLN A 28 10.04 7.25 5.47
C GLN A 28 9.52 6.04 4.72
N HIS A 29 9.61 4.88 5.37
CA HIS A 29 8.94 3.66 4.95
C HIS A 29 7.49 3.65 5.46
N GLU A 30 6.76 4.73 5.19
CA GLU A 30 5.47 5.00 5.83
C GLU A 30 4.46 5.50 4.80
N PHE A 31 3.24 4.94 4.84
CA PHE A 31 2.08 5.58 4.24
C PHE A 31 1.45 6.54 5.24
N ASN A 32 1.08 7.73 4.77
CA ASN A 32 0.29 8.65 5.57
C ASN A 32 -1.08 8.04 5.85
N GLY A 33 -1.47 8.06 7.12
CA GLY A 33 -2.79 7.61 7.55
C GLY A 33 -3.86 8.51 6.98
N VAL A 34 -4.68 7.94 6.10
CA VAL A 34 -5.91 8.55 5.59
C VAL A 34 -7.12 7.92 6.29
N THR A 35 -8.28 8.58 6.21
CA THR A 35 -9.52 8.09 6.83
C THR A 35 -9.80 6.63 6.47
N ALA A 36 -9.56 6.22 5.23
CA ALA A 36 -9.77 4.84 4.79
C ALA A 36 -8.83 3.82 5.47
N LEU A 37 -7.55 4.16 5.69
CA LEU A 37 -6.62 3.29 6.43
C LEU A 37 -6.99 3.22 7.91
N LYS A 38 -7.44 4.34 8.47
CA LYS A 38 -7.95 4.37 9.85
C LYS A 38 -9.21 3.54 10.02
N SER A 39 -10.12 3.54 9.04
CA SER A 39 -11.26 2.63 9.03
C SER A 39 -10.85 1.16 8.90
N LEU A 40 -9.70 0.88 8.26
CA LEU A 40 -9.19 -0.47 8.05
C LEU A 40 -8.52 -1.05 9.31
N PHE A 41 -7.69 -0.26 9.98
CA PHE A 41 -6.88 -0.71 11.13
C PHE A 41 -7.40 -0.26 12.49
N GLY A 42 -8.34 0.69 12.52
CA GLY A 42 -8.85 1.28 13.75
C GLY A 42 -7.87 2.30 14.35
N HIS A 43 -7.94 2.43 15.67
CA HIS A 43 -7.20 3.44 16.43
C HIS A 43 -6.00 2.88 17.18
N GLU A 44 -6.00 1.56 17.42
CA GLU A 44 -4.99 0.88 18.21
C GLU A 44 -3.74 0.63 17.40
N LYS A 45 -2.58 0.74 18.06
CA LYS A 45 -1.32 0.33 17.46
C LYS A 45 -1.35 -1.16 17.14
N THR A 46 -1.06 -1.53 15.89
CA THR A 46 -1.16 -2.91 15.43
C THR A 46 0.06 -3.29 14.60
N ASP A 47 0.68 -4.41 14.94
CA ASP A 47 1.76 -5.05 14.18
C ASP A 47 1.19 -6.23 13.38
N LEU A 48 1.47 -6.27 12.07
CA LEU A 48 0.97 -7.30 11.17
C LEU A 48 2.09 -7.78 10.23
N GLN A 49 1.90 -8.96 9.66
CA GLN A 49 2.62 -9.38 8.46
C GLN A 49 1.76 -9.07 7.24
N ALA A 50 2.35 -8.42 6.24
CA ALA A 50 1.68 -8.10 4.99
C ALA A 50 2.36 -8.79 3.80
N LEU A 51 1.56 -9.21 2.83
CA LEU A 51 2.05 -9.62 1.52
C LEU A 51 2.02 -8.45 0.56
N PHE A 52 3.20 -8.05 0.09
CA PHE A 52 3.39 -7.08 -0.96
C PHE A 52 3.47 -7.78 -2.32
N SER A 53 2.81 -7.22 -3.34
CA SER A 53 2.91 -7.70 -4.72
C SER A 53 2.63 -6.61 -5.74
N VAL A 54 3.06 -6.80 -6.98
CA VAL A 54 2.68 -5.94 -8.11
C VAL A 54 1.53 -6.59 -8.88
N ARG A 55 0.50 -5.81 -9.20
CA ARG A 55 -0.66 -6.28 -9.96
C ARG A 55 -0.23 -6.79 -11.33
N GLY A 56 -0.57 -8.05 -11.63
CA GLY A 56 -0.20 -8.71 -12.90
C GLY A 56 1.03 -9.59 -12.80
N GLU A 57 1.72 -9.59 -11.66
CA GLU A 57 2.87 -10.45 -11.38
C GLU A 57 2.52 -11.55 -10.37
N SER A 58 3.28 -12.65 -10.41
CA SER A 58 3.13 -13.78 -9.48
C SER A 58 3.98 -13.67 -8.22
N ALA A 59 4.93 -12.74 -8.18
CA ALA A 59 5.83 -12.56 -7.06
C ALA A 59 5.13 -11.90 -5.87
N HIS A 60 5.35 -12.47 -4.68
CA HIS A 60 4.88 -11.94 -3.41
C HIS A 60 6.04 -11.82 -2.43
N HIS A 61 6.05 -10.75 -1.65
CA HIS A 61 7.08 -10.47 -0.65
C HIS A 61 6.42 -10.19 0.70
N THR A 62 6.80 -10.97 1.71
CA THR A 62 6.31 -10.74 3.07
C THR A 62 7.15 -9.65 3.75
N ALA A 63 6.49 -8.68 4.37
CA ALA A 63 7.15 -7.68 5.19
C ALA A 63 6.30 -7.31 6.42
N LYS A 64 6.98 -6.99 7.54
CA LYS A 64 6.29 -6.49 8.73
C LYS A 64 5.75 -5.09 8.45
N VAL A 65 4.53 -4.83 8.91
CA VAL A 65 3.92 -3.51 8.92
C VAL A 65 3.45 -3.15 10.33
N THR A 66 3.46 -1.86 10.64
CA THR A 66 3.01 -1.31 11.92
C THR A 66 2.10 -0.12 11.67
N TRP A 67 0.84 -0.23 12.09
CA TRP A 67 -0.10 0.88 12.17
C TRP A 67 0.04 1.55 13.54
N TYR A 68 0.20 2.86 13.59
CA TYR A 68 0.37 3.60 14.85
C TYR A 68 0.01 5.08 14.69
N ASP A 69 -0.24 5.76 15.81
CA ASP A 69 -0.30 7.22 15.86
C ASP A 69 1.11 7.77 16.12
N SER A 70 1.70 8.45 15.12
CA SER A 70 3.02 9.08 15.27
C SER A 70 3.05 10.24 16.27
N ARG A 71 1.87 10.67 16.73
CA ARG A 71 1.65 11.70 17.74
C ARG A 71 0.87 11.18 18.94
N GLU A 72 0.98 9.90 19.28
CA GLU A 72 0.29 9.29 20.42
C GLU A 72 0.48 10.07 21.74
N ASN A 73 1.66 10.67 21.96
CA ASN A 73 1.95 11.48 23.14
C ASN A 73 1.55 12.97 23.03
N HIS A 74 1.00 13.40 21.88
CA HIS A 74 0.60 14.78 21.67
C HIS A 74 -0.83 15.00 22.21
N PRO A 75 -1.08 16.04 23.02
CA PRO A 75 -2.33 16.16 23.79
C PRO A 75 -3.60 16.30 22.95
N THR A 76 -3.51 16.80 21.71
CA THR A 76 -4.68 17.14 20.89
C THR A 76 -4.59 16.73 19.42
N ARG A 77 -3.45 16.19 18.96
CA ARG A 77 -3.23 15.92 17.53
C ARG A 77 -2.88 14.46 17.35
N SER A 78 -3.62 13.80 16.48
CA SER A 78 -3.28 12.48 15.98
C SER A 78 -2.76 12.57 14.56
N GLU A 79 -1.76 11.75 14.26
CA GLU A 79 -1.18 11.61 12.93
C GLU A 79 -0.84 10.13 12.71
N TYR A 80 -1.83 9.39 12.23
CA TYR A 80 -1.67 7.97 11.99
C TYR A 80 -0.76 7.69 10.79
N ARG A 81 0.01 6.62 10.88
CA ARG A 81 0.92 6.17 9.82
C ARG A 81 0.96 4.64 9.76
N LEU A 82 1.13 4.12 8.55
CA LEU A 82 1.38 2.71 8.31
C LEU A 82 2.84 2.54 7.90
N TYR A 83 3.68 2.18 8.87
CA TYR A 83 5.07 1.83 8.63
C TYR A 83 5.16 0.44 7.99
N PHE A 84 6.10 0.24 7.08
CA PHE A 84 6.43 -1.05 6.48
C PHE A 84 7.94 -1.24 6.41
N GLN A 85 8.42 -2.48 6.42
CA GLN A 85 9.84 -2.74 6.17
C GLN A 85 10.16 -2.62 4.67
N ASN A 86 11.44 -2.34 4.34
CA ASN A 86 11.94 -2.40 2.96
C ASN A 86 11.48 -3.70 2.28
N ASN A 87 10.99 -3.57 1.06
CA ASN A 87 10.59 -4.70 0.26
C ASN A 87 10.70 -4.37 -1.24
N PRO A 88 10.94 -5.38 -2.11
CA PRO A 88 11.16 -5.16 -3.54
C PRO A 88 9.99 -4.53 -4.31
N VAL A 89 8.77 -4.59 -3.75
CA VAL A 89 7.59 -3.97 -4.38
C VAL A 89 7.63 -2.47 -4.20
N MET A 90 7.97 -2.00 -2.98
CA MET A 90 8.08 -0.58 -2.69
C MET A 90 9.31 0.08 -3.31
N GLU A 91 10.36 -0.68 -3.64
CA GLU A 91 11.50 -0.20 -4.44
C GLU A 91 11.12 0.15 -5.89
N ARG A 92 9.99 -0.39 -6.38
CA ARG A 92 9.48 -0.14 -7.74
C ARG A 92 8.37 0.91 -7.78
N ALA A 93 7.82 1.27 -6.62
CA ALA A 93 6.70 2.19 -6.53
C ALA A 93 7.11 3.60 -7.00
N GLN A 94 6.18 4.29 -7.66
CA GLN A 94 6.36 5.67 -8.09
C GLN A 94 5.24 6.56 -7.58
N ALA A 95 5.53 7.86 -7.53
CA ALA A 95 4.51 8.85 -7.21
C ALA A 95 3.40 8.79 -8.26
N GLY A 96 2.15 8.70 -7.82
CA GLY A 96 0.99 8.54 -8.69
C GLY A 96 0.56 7.09 -8.92
N ASP A 97 1.35 6.09 -8.52
CA ASP A 97 0.89 4.71 -8.47
C ASP A 97 -0.21 4.53 -7.41
N ASN A 98 -1.01 3.48 -7.56
CA ASN A 98 -2.03 3.13 -6.59
C ASN A 98 -1.59 1.93 -5.76
N MET A 99 -1.76 2.01 -4.45
CA MET A 99 -1.60 0.89 -3.53
C MET A 99 -2.98 0.44 -3.05
N LEU A 100 -3.37 -0.78 -3.40
CA LEU A 100 -4.57 -1.45 -2.90
C LEU A 100 -4.20 -2.20 -1.61
N ILE A 101 -4.79 -1.77 -0.49
CA ILE A 101 -4.48 -2.27 0.85
C ILE A 101 -5.74 -2.88 1.44
N GLY A 102 -5.70 -4.14 1.83
CA GLY A 102 -6.88 -4.80 2.40
C GLY A 102 -6.63 -6.23 2.82
N PHE A 103 -7.67 -6.89 3.31
CA PHE A 103 -7.57 -8.24 3.85
C PHE A 103 -8.12 -9.31 2.92
N ILE A 104 -7.41 -10.44 2.84
CA ILE A 104 -7.87 -11.69 2.22
C ILE A 104 -7.72 -12.77 3.29
N GLN A 105 -8.85 -13.38 3.70
CA GLN A 105 -8.85 -14.43 4.73
C GLN A 105 -8.08 -14.06 6.02
N GLY A 106 -8.14 -12.77 6.43
CA GLY A 106 -7.45 -12.26 7.62
C GLY A 106 -5.98 -11.87 7.41
N GLN A 107 -5.41 -12.16 6.24
CA GLN A 107 -4.06 -11.73 5.88
C GLN A 107 -4.08 -10.37 5.18
N LEU A 108 -3.18 -9.48 5.57
CA LEU A 108 -3.06 -8.16 4.96
C LEU A 108 -2.31 -8.26 3.62
N HIS A 109 -2.86 -7.65 2.59
CA HIS A 109 -2.27 -7.53 1.26
C HIS A 109 -2.06 -6.06 0.91
N CYS A 110 -0.88 -5.75 0.37
CA CYS A 110 -0.51 -4.46 -0.20
C CYS A 110 -0.15 -4.68 -1.68
N ILE A 111 -1.06 -4.35 -2.58
CA ILE A 111 -0.92 -4.61 -4.01
C ILE A 111 -0.63 -3.30 -4.73
N LEU A 112 0.59 -3.16 -5.26
CA LEU A 112 0.98 -2.04 -6.10
C LEU A 112 0.31 -2.19 -7.48
N ILE A 113 -0.34 -1.12 -7.91
CA ILE A 113 -0.94 -0.97 -9.24
C ILE A 113 -0.21 0.21 -9.88
N PRO A 114 0.79 -0.07 -10.74
CA PRO A 114 1.54 0.98 -11.44
C PRO A 114 0.60 1.84 -12.29
N ASN A 115 0.83 3.14 -12.30
CA ASN A 115 0.09 4.10 -13.12
C ASN A 115 0.86 4.44 -14.42
N ASP A 116 1.66 3.50 -14.92
CA ASP A 116 2.39 3.63 -16.18
C ASP A 116 1.55 3.06 -17.34
N PRO A 117 1.19 3.86 -18.37
CA PRO A 117 0.54 3.38 -19.57
C PRO A 117 1.28 2.23 -20.27
N ALA A 118 2.61 2.16 -20.15
CA ALA A 118 3.43 1.10 -20.74
C ALA A 118 3.38 -0.23 -19.97
N SER A 119 2.90 -0.22 -18.72
CA SER A 119 2.82 -1.41 -17.86
C SER A 119 1.62 -2.32 -18.15
N TYR A 120 0.71 -1.90 -19.04
CA TYR A 120 -0.41 -2.70 -19.52
C TYR A 120 -0.20 -3.13 -20.98
N PRO A 121 0.36 -4.32 -21.26
CA PRO A 121 0.50 -4.84 -22.63
C PRO A 121 -0.86 -5.24 -23.27
N GLY A 122 -1.98 -4.76 -22.73
CA GLY A 122 -3.33 -5.24 -23.04
C GLY A 122 -4.28 -4.21 -23.66
N TRP A 123 -3.86 -2.97 -23.90
CA TRP A 123 -4.71 -1.99 -24.58
C TRP A 123 -4.35 -1.88 -26.06
N THR A 124 -5.14 -2.53 -26.91
CA THR A 124 -5.18 -2.22 -28.34
C THR A 124 -6.33 -1.23 -28.56
N PRO A 125 -6.09 -0.01 -29.05
CA PRO A 125 -7.18 0.86 -29.48
C PRO A 125 -7.98 0.16 -30.57
N ILE A 126 -9.31 0.16 -30.44
CA ILE A 126 -10.19 -0.21 -31.55
C ILE A 126 -10.25 1.03 -32.46
N ALA A 127 -9.73 0.90 -33.67
CA ALA A 127 -9.92 1.86 -34.75
C ALA A 127 -11.35 1.79 -35.30
#